data_AF-A0A933IZK3-F1
#
_entry.id   AF-A0A933IZK3-F1
#
_cell.length_a   1.000
_cell.length_b   1.000
_cell.length_c   1.000
_cell.angle_alpha   90.00
_cell.angle_beta   90.00
_cell.angle_gamma   90.00
#
_symmetry.space_group_name_H-M   'P 1'
#
loop_
_entity.id
_entity.type
_entity.pdbx_description
1 polymer ?
#
loop_
_entity_poly.entity_id
_entity_poly.type
_entity_poly.pdbx_seq_one_letter_code
_entity_poly.pdbx_strand_id
1 'polypeptide(L)' 'MAADFPRVESFVLRFVQDLPRDEQSDRARGWHGAIVHVQTNEEKSFARFADVIAFIARYVHIGDFVLKDEGVVE' A
#
# COMPACT_ATOMS: atom_id res chain seq x y z
N MET A 1 -23.46 -12.64 -27.28
CA MET A 1 -23.43 -12.43 -25.82
C MET A 1 -22.01 -12.07 -25.47
N ALA A 2 -21.73 -10.82 -25.09
CA ALA A 2 -20.43 -10.50 -24.52
C ALA A 2 -20.40 -11.14 -23.12
N ALA A 3 -19.40 -11.97 -22.85
CA ALA A 3 -19.19 -12.46 -21.50
C ALA A 3 -18.76 -11.26 -20.65
N ASP A 4 -19.59 -10.91 -19.67
CA ASP A 4 -19.20 -9.98 -18.61
C ASP A 4 -18.16 -10.72 -17.74
N PHE A 5 -16.89 -10.50 -18.04
CA PHE A 5 -15.82 -10.96 -17.17
C PHE A 5 -15.74 -10.03 -15.96
N PRO A 6 -15.54 -10.55 -14.74
CA PRO A 6 -15.35 -9.70 -13.58
C PRO A 6 -14.15 -8.79 -13.82
N ARG A 7 -14.35 -7.48 -13.65
CA ARG A 7 -13.27 -6.50 -13.76
C ARG A 7 -12.35 -6.63 -12.54
N VAL A 8 -11.15 -7.17 -12.76
CA VAL A 8 -10.13 -7.36 -11.72
C VAL A 8 -9.10 -6.21 -11.82
N GLU A 9 -8.91 -5.50 -10.72
CA GLU A 9 -7.84 -4.51 -10.54
C GLU A 9 -6.78 -5.09 -9.58
N SER A 10 -5.50 -5.01 -9.94
CA SER A 10 -4.43 -5.73 -9.26
C SER A 10 -3.35 -4.76 -8.78
N PHE A 11 -2.94 -4.90 -7.53
CA PHE A 11 -1.97 -4.00 -6.90
C PHE A 11 -0.84 -4.80 -6.26
N VAL A 12 0.38 -4.27 -6.37
CA VAL A 12 1.56 -4.80 -5.66
C VAL A 12 1.98 -3.78 -4.63
N LEU A 13 2.09 -4.20 -3.37
CA LEU A 13 2.62 -3.39 -2.28
C LEU A 13 4.00 -3.92 -1.91
N ARG A 14 4.98 -3.02 -1.83
CA ARG A 14 6.33 -3.31 -1.32
C ARG A 14 6.57 -2.47 -0.09
N PHE A 15 7.10 -3.13 0.95
CA PHE A 15 7.60 -2.49 2.16
C PHE A 15 9.08 -2.83 2.24
N VAL A 16 9.90 -1.81 2.42
CA VAL A 16 11.34 -1.98 2.55
C VAL A 16 11.75 -1.30 3.85
N GLN A 17 12.49 -2.06 4.64
CA GLN A 17 13.12 -1.57 5.85
C GLN A 17 14.60 -1.39 5.55
N ASP A 18 15.10 -0.18 5.72
CA ASP A 18 16.52 0.07 5.65
C ASP A 18 17.18 -0.53 6.89
N LEU A 19 17.91 -1.64 6.71
CA LEU A 19 18.74 -2.23 7.76
C LEU A 19 20.03 -1.39 7.87
N PRO A 20 20.38 -0.92 9.08
CA PRO A 20 21.62 -0.18 9.27
C PRO A 20 22.81 -1.08 8.92
N ARG A 21 23.69 -0.59 8.06
CA ARG A 21 24.92 -1.30 7.68
C ARG A 21 26.00 -1.24 8.75
N ASP A 22 25.95 -0.23 9.62
CA ASP A 22 26.90 0.02 10.70
C ASP A 22 26.17 0.49 11.96
N GLU A 23 26.60 -0.01 13.13
CA GLU A 23 25.99 0.20 14.46
C GLU A 23 26.03 1.66 14.97
N GLN A 24 26.52 2.62 14.17
CA GLN A 24 26.88 3.96 14.64
C GLN A 24 25.94 5.09 14.15
N SER A 25 24.91 4.79 13.37
CA SER A 25 23.93 5.80 12.97
C SER A 25 22.55 5.51 13.55
N ASP A 26 22.27 6.15 14.69
CA ASP A 26 20.94 6.27 15.34
C ASP A 26 19.92 7.07 14.50
N ARG A 27 20.22 7.33 13.21
CA ARG A 27 19.30 7.97 12.29
C ARG A 27 18.25 6.94 11.87
N ALA A 28 17.15 6.94 12.62
CA ALA A 28 15.82 6.42 12.32
C ALA A 28 15.80 5.41 11.17
N ARG A 29 15.71 4.13 11.51
CA ARG A 29 15.38 3.04 10.58
C ARG A 29 14.21 3.47 9.69
N GLY A 30 14.51 3.82 8.44
CA GLY A 30 13.51 4.29 7.49
C GLY A 30 12.69 3.11 6.99
N TRP A 31 11.38 3.18 7.18
CA TRP A 31 10.46 2.35 6.40
C TRP A 31 10.05 3.14 5.17
N HIS A 32 10.20 2.53 4.00
CA HIS A 32 9.69 3.08 2.76
C HIS A 32 8.78 2.07 2.06
N GLY A 33 7.61 2.56 1.63
CA GLY A 33 6.61 1.78 0.93
C GLY A 33 6.46 2.21 -0.51
N ALA A 34 6.06 1.29 -1.39
CA ALA A 34 5.63 1.59 -2.75
C ALA A 34 4.43 0.73 -3.14
N ILE A 35 3.44 1.32 -3.79
CA ILE A 35 2.30 0.63 -4.40
C ILE A 35 2.38 0.79 -5.92
N VAL A 36 2.15 -0.31 -6.64
CA VAL A 36 2.08 -0.34 -8.11
C VAL A 36 0.73 -0.90 -8.54
N HIS A 37 0.05 -0.21 -9.45
CA HIS A 37 -1.13 -0.74 -10.14
C HIS A 37 -0.70 -1.53 -11.38
N VAL A 38 -0.93 -2.84 -11.39
CA VAL A 38 -0.37 -3.77 -12.40
C VAL A 38 -0.86 -3.45 -13.81
N GLN A 39 -2.13 -3.07 -13.96
CA GLN A 39 -2.77 -2.85 -15.26
C GLN A 39 -2.24 -1.58 -15.94
N THR A 40 -1.93 -0.54 -15.17
CA THR A 40 -1.44 0.75 -15.71
C THR A 40 0.06 0.97 -15.54
N ASN A 41 0.72 0.10 -14.76
CA ASN A 41 2.10 0.26 -14.31
C ASN A 41 2.36 1.60 -13.57
N GLU A 42 1.32 2.20 -12.99
CA GLU A 42 1.42 3.42 -12.19
C GLU A 42 1.96 3.07 -10.80
N GLU A 43 3.03 3.76 -10.37
CA GLU A 43 3.68 3.55 -9.09
C GLU A 43 3.59 4.80 -8.21
N LYS A 44 3.36 4.59 -6.91
CA LYS A 44 3.37 5.66 -5.89
C LYS A 44 4.10 5.19 -4.63
N SER A 45 5.07 5.97 -4.18
CA SER A 45 5.69 5.77 -2.87
C SER A 45 4.76 6.23 -1.74
N PHE A 46 4.81 5.54 -0.61
CA PHE A 46 3.99 5.87 0.57
C PHE A 46 4.78 5.72 1.87
N ALA A 47 4.39 6.53 2.86
CA ALA A 47 4.87 6.43 4.24
C ALA A 47 3.77 5.99 5.21
N ARG A 48 2.49 6.17 4.83
CA ARG A 48 1.33 5.77 5.64
C ARG A 48 0.44 4.83 4.84
N PHE A 49 -0.16 3.86 5.50
CA PHE A 49 -1.08 2.93 4.84
C PHE A 49 -2.33 3.63 4.27
N ALA A 50 -2.75 4.74 4.89
CA ALA A 50 -3.82 5.59 4.35
C ALA A 50 -3.55 6.06 2.90
N ASP A 51 -2.29 6.32 2.55
CA ASP A 51 -1.90 6.75 1.19
C ASP A 51 -2.08 5.64 0.15
N VAL A 52 -1.97 4.39 0.58
CA VAL A 52 -2.19 3.18 -0.21
C VAL A 52 -3.68 3.00 -0.50
N ILE A 53 -4.51 3.12 0.53
CA ILE A 53 -5.98 3.02 0.38
C ILE A 53 -6.49 4.13 -0.55
N ALA A 54 -6.01 5.36 -0.37
CA ALA A 54 -6.35 6.48 -1.27
C ALA A 54 -5.92 6.23 -2.72
N PHE A 55 -4.81 5.51 -2.95
CA PHE A 55 -4.38 5.13 -4.28
C PHE A 55 -5.30 4.05 -4.90
N ILE A 56 -5.63 3.00 -4.14
CA ILE A 56 -6.52 1.92 -4.57
C ILE A 56 -7.93 2.46 -4.88
N ALA A 57 -8.42 3.42 -4.09
CA ALA A 57 -9.73 4.04 -4.25
C ALA A 57 -9.94 4.76 -5.59
N ARG A 58 -8.85 5.06 -6.32
CA ARG A 58 -8.93 5.63 -7.68
C ARG A 58 -9.40 4.63 -8.74
N TYR A 59 -9.24 3.33 -8.49
CA TYR A 59 -9.48 2.28 -9.48
C TYR A 59 -10.64 1.36 -9.09
N VAL A 60 -10.87 1.17 -7.79
CA VAL A 60 -11.98 0.37 -7.28
C VAL A 60 -12.83 1.19 -6.31
N HIS A 61 -14.13 0.96 -6.33
CA HIS A 61 -15.03 1.53 -5.33
C HIS A 61 -14.84 0.77 -4.02
N ILE A 62 -13.88 1.22 -3.22
CA ILE A 62 -13.75 0.82 -1.83
C ILE A 62 -14.98 1.39 -1.13
N GLY A 63 -16.01 0.56 -0.88
CA GLY A 63 -17.16 0.94 -0.04
C GLY A 63 -16.72 1.24 1.40
N ASP A 64 -17.62 1.16 2.39
CA ASP A 64 -17.31 1.30 3.82
C ASP A 64 -16.40 0.17 4.36
N PHE A 65 -15.20 -0.02 3.77
CA PHE A 65 -14.08 -0.65 4.44
C PHE A 65 -13.64 0.32 5.54
N VAL A 66 -14.43 0.38 6.60
CA VAL A 66 -14.03 0.96 7.88
C VAL A 66 -12.77 0.20 8.26
N LEU A 67 -11.64 0.90 8.18
CA LEU A 67 -10.41 0.49 8.85
C LEU A 67 -10.79 0.40 10.33
N LYS A 68 -11.18 -0.79 10.78
CA LYS A 68 -11.23 -1.12 12.19
C LYS A 68 -9.78 -1.08 12.66
N ASP A 69 -9.38 0.08 13.14
CA ASP A 69 -8.18 0.24 13.95
C ASP A 69 -8.47 -0.50 15.26
N GLU A 70 -8.32 -1.83 15.26
CA GLU A 70 -8.32 -2.61 16.50
C GLU A 70 -6.98 -2.37 17.17
N GLY A 71 -6.88 -1.22 17.82
CA GLY A 71 -5.83 -0.93 18.79
C GLY A 71 -5.93 -1.96 19.92
N VAL A 72 -5.03 -2.93 19.90
CA VAL A 72 -4.78 -3.80 21.06
C VAL A 72 -3.97 -2.97 22.05
N VAL A 73 -4.64 -2.49 23.09
CA VAL A 73 -4.03 -2.04 24.34
C VAL A 73 -4.22 -3.14 25.38
N GLU A 74 -3.13 -3.76 25.81
CA GLU A 74 -3.00 -4.34 27.15
C GLU A 74 -2.12 -3.42 28.00
#